data_AF-J3IFR6-F1
#
_entry.id   AF-J3IFR6-F1
#
_cell.length_a   1.000
_cell.length_b   1.000
_cell.length_c   1.000
_cell.angle_alpha   90.00
_cell.angle_beta   90.00
_cell.angle_gamma   90.00
#
_symmetry.space_group_name_H-M   'P 1'
#
loop_
_entity.id
_entity.type
_entity.pdbx_description
1 polymer ?
#
loop_
_entity_poly.entity_id
_entity_poly.type
_entity_poly.pdbx_seq_one_letter_code
_entity_poly.pdbx_strand_id
1 'polypeptide(L)'
;MSSDQRFFDFLKERIGLDVGSVGPAIIERAVRQRCTAARALTADEYWHTLLGSRDEQQALIEAVIVPETWFFRYPESFATLAKLAAKRLAAINNMRALRILSLPCSTGEEPYSIAMALLDAGLAPHQFKVDGMDVSPLSVEKARLALYGKNSFRGQDIDFRERHFTAENDNYRLSGRVLEQVRLQVGNLLDPALLVSEPPYDFVFCRNLLIYFDQPTQQQVFEVLKRLTHVDGVLFIGPAEGSLLGRFGMRSIGIPQSFAFSRQSAPEPLATFAPTPLPVQQPVRSVTPPPVRSRPFATVVPMPQVAATPSDATPSDAATLLANIAALANEGKSAEARVACDSFLRSHEPVAQVFYWLGLLSDVAGSALEAQGFYRKALYLEPQHPDALMHLAALLQSQGDTAGARRLQARAARSERAADSERKQ
;
A
#
# COMPACT_ATOMS: atom_id res chain seq x y z
N MET A 1 6.93 -16.52 22.45
CA MET A 1 6.99 -17.68 21.54
C MET A 1 8.09 -17.40 20.53
N SER A 2 8.86 -18.41 20.11
CA SER A 2 9.72 -18.26 18.93
C SER A 2 8.85 -17.97 17.71
N SER A 3 9.40 -17.30 16.70
CA SER A 3 8.74 -17.10 15.41
C SER A 3 8.54 -18.46 14.73
N ASP A 4 7.36 -19.05 14.89
CA ASP A 4 7.05 -20.40 14.41
C ASP A 4 6.75 -20.35 12.91
N GLN A 5 7.78 -20.70 12.14
CA GLN A 5 7.83 -20.63 10.69
C GLN A 5 6.65 -21.35 10.01
N ARG A 6 6.08 -22.39 10.65
CA ARG A 6 4.96 -23.17 10.10
C ARG A 6 3.74 -22.29 9.79
N PHE A 7 3.43 -21.30 10.63
CA PHE A 7 2.33 -20.37 10.40
C PHE A 7 2.64 -19.36 9.29
N PHE A 8 3.91 -18.96 9.15
CA PHE A 8 4.35 -18.07 8.07
C PHE A 8 4.25 -18.78 6.71
N ASP A 9 4.76 -20.01 6.64
CA ASP A 9 4.69 -20.86 5.44
C ASP A 9 3.25 -21.17 5.06
N PHE A 10 2.39 -21.49 6.03
CA PHE A 10 0.96 -21.71 5.81
C PHE A 10 0.24 -20.50 5.19
N LEU A 11 0.46 -19.30 5.74
CA LEU A 11 -0.16 -18.07 5.23
C LEU A 11 0.42 -17.69 3.85
N LYS A 12 1.71 -17.92 3.63
CA LYS A 12 2.34 -17.74 2.33
C LYS A 12 1.76 -18.69 1.27
N GLU A 13 1.60 -19.97 1.59
CA GLU A 13 1.01 -20.97 0.69
C GLU A 13 -0.46 -20.68 0.38
N ARG A 14 -1.25 -20.24 1.39
CA ARG A 14 -2.70 -20.01 1.24
C ARG A 14 -3.05 -18.69 0.57
N ILE A 15 -2.39 -17.59 0.95
CA ILE A 15 -2.77 -16.24 0.54
C ILE A 15 -1.59 -15.37 0.05
N GLY A 16 -0.39 -15.93 -0.07
CA GLY A 16 0.80 -15.23 -0.57
C GLY A 16 1.48 -14.31 0.44
N LEU A 17 0.97 -14.25 1.66
CA LEU A 17 1.39 -13.29 2.67
C LEU A 17 2.86 -13.49 3.06
N ASP A 18 3.69 -12.51 2.73
CA ASP A 18 5.11 -12.55 3.04
C ASP A 18 5.42 -11.89 4.40
N VAL A 19 6.11 -12.64 5.25
CA VAL A 19 6.48 -12.20 6.60
C VAL A 19 7.52 -11.08 6.60
N GLY A 20 8.38 -10.98 5.58
CA GLY A 20 9.32 -9.88 5.43
C GLY A 20 8.63 -8.55 5.12
N SER A 21 7.55 -8.61 4.34
CA SER A 21 6.75 -7.47 3.92
C SER A 21 5.80 -6.96 5.01
N VAL A 22 5.17 -7.88 5.74
CA VAL A 22 4.17 -7.59 6.80
C VAL A 22 4.82 -7.36 8.16
N GLY A 23 5.88 -8.11 8.47
CA GLY A 23 6.53 -8.17 9.78
C GLY A 23 5.99 -9.31 10.67
N PRO A 24 6.86 -10.09 11.35
CA PRO A 24 6.46 -11.29 12.08
C PRO A 24 5.48 -11.01 13.24
N ALA A 25 5.58 -9.84 13.88
CA ALA A 25 4.75 -9.47 15.02
C ALA A 25 3.24 -9.46 14.71
N ILE A 26 2.84 -9.15 13.47
CA ILE A 26 1.42 -9.18 13.06
C ILE A 26 0.91 -10.63 13.03
N ILE A 27 1.68 -11.55 12.43
CA ILE A 27 1.31 -12.96 12.36
C ILE A 27 1.37 -13.61 13.75
N GLU A 28 2.39 -13.32 14.55
CA GLU A 28 2.48 -13.81 15.94
C GLU A 28 1.31 -13.35 16.82
N ARG A 29 0.84 -12.10 16.63
CA ARG A 29 -0.36 -11.59 17.31
C ARG A 29 -1.62 -12.33 16.84
N ALA A 30 -1.79 -12.52 15.54
CA ALA A 30 -2.92 -13.24 14.97
C ALA A 30 -2.97 -14.69 15.46
N VAL A 31 -1.85 -15.42 15.39
CA VAL A 31 -1.72 -16.79 15.92
C VAL A 31 -2.07 -16.83 17.41
N ARG A 32 -1.54 -15.91 18.23
CA ARG A 32 -1.87 -15.86 19.67
C ARG A 32 -3.37 -15.65 19.92
N GLN A 33 -3.99 -14.72 19.20
CA GLN A 33 -5.44 -14.47 19.27
C GLN A 33 -6.24 -15.71 18.89
N ARG A 34 -5.82 -16.44 17.84
CA ARG A 34 -6.48 -17.67 17.41
C ARG A 34 -6.27 -18.83 18.37
N CYS A 35 -5.07 -19.02 18.94
CA CYS A 35 -4.84 -20.01 20.01
C CYS A 35 -5.82 -19.82 21.17
N THR A 36 -5.99 -18.57 21.65
CA THR A 36 -6.95 -18.25 22.72
C THR A 36 -8.40 -18.52 22.30
N ALA A 37 -8.79 -18.15 21.08
CA ALA A 37 -10.14 -18.38 20.57
C ALA A 37 -10.47 -19.88 20.40
N ALA A 38 -9.51 -20.66 19.90
CA ALA A 38 -9.59 -22.11 19.73
C ALA A 38 -9.39 -22.89 21.04
N ARG A 39 -9.06 -22.21 22.16
CA ARG A 39 -8.75 -22.78 23.48
C ARG A 39 -7.55 -23.75 23.48
N ALA A 40 -6.61 -23.56 22.55
CA ALA A 40 -5.36 -24.30 22.51
C ALA A 40 -4.38 -23.76 23.57
N LEU A 41 -3.77 -24.64 24.35
CA LEU A 41 -2.78 -24.30 25.38
C LEU A 41 -1.38 -24.11 24.80
N THR A 42 -1.10 -24.75 23.66
CA THR A 42 0.19 -24.71 22.96
C THR A 42 0.04 -24.33 21.48
N ALA A 43 1.13 -23.86 20.87
CA ALA A 43 1.16 -23.59 19.43
C ALA A 43 0.98 -24.87 18.60
N ASP A 44 1.45 -26.02 19.09
CA ASP A 44 1.30 -27.32 18.43
C ASP A 44 -0.15 -27.84 18.44
N GLU A 45 -0.86 -27.72 19.57
CA GLU A 45 -2.30 -28.00 19.63
C GLU A 45 -3.10 -27.13 18.65
N TYR A 46 -2.75 -25.84 18.58
CA TYR A 46 -3.37 -24.92 17.63
C TYR A 46 -3.04 -25.28 16.18
N TRP A 47 -1.79 -25.65 15.89
CA TRP A 47 -1.36 -26.11 14.56
C TRP A 47 -2.13 -27.35 14.10
N HIS A 48 -2.33 -28.35 14.97
CA HIS A 48 -3.17 -29.51 14.66
C HIS A 48 -4.63 -29.13 14.37
N THR A 49 -5.19 -28.21 15.16
CA THR A 49 -6.55 -27.68 14.97
C THR A 49 -6.69 -26.94 13.63
N LEU A 50 -5.71 -26.08 13.31
CA LEU A 50 -5.62 -25.34 12.06
C LEU A 50 -5.59 -26.27 10.84
N LEU A 51 -4.73 -27.30 10.85
CA LEU A 51 -4.68 -28.25 9.73
C LEU A 51 -5.97 -29.06 9.56
N GLY A 52 -6.68 -29.36 10.65
CA GLY A 52 -7.93 -30.13 10.64
C GLY A 52 -9.20 -29.34 10.28
N SER A 53 -9.19 -28.01 10.37
CA SER A 53 -10.40 -27.18 10.24
C SER A 53 -10.26 -26.07 9.18
N ARG A 54 -11.05 -26.13 8.10
CA ARG A 54 -11.11 -25.06 7.09
C ARG A 54 -11.61 -23.73 7.67
N ASP A 55 -12.52 -23.78 8.64
CA ASP A 55 -13.06 -22.58 9.30
C ASP A 55 -11.98 -21.91 10.14
N GLU A 56 -11.10 -22.67 10.79
CA GLU A 56 -9.97 -22.12 11.55
C GLU A 56 -8.87 -21.59 10.62
N GLN A 57 -8.64 -22.24 9.47
CA GLN A 57 -7.75 -21.72 8.42
C GLN A 57 -8.22 -20.36 7.91
N GLN A 58 -9.52 -20.23 7.61
CA GLN A 58 -10.09 -18.93 7.26
C GLN A 58 -9.99 -17.95 8.42
N ALA A 59 -10.28 -18.35 9.66
CA ALA A 59 -10.23 -17.45 10.81
C ALA A 59 -8.81 -16.93 11.12
N LEU A 60 -7.75 -17.70 10.84
CA LEU A 60 -6.37 -17.22 10.89
C LEU A 60 -6.07 -16.23 9.76
N ILE A 61 -6.55 -16.49 8.55
CA ILE A 61 -6.47 -15.57 7.40
C ILE A 61 -7.16 -14.23 7.73
N GLU A 62 -8.38 -14.24 8.27
CA GLU A 62 -9.09 -13.04 8.73
C GLU A 62 -8.30 -12.25 9.79
N ALA A 63 -7.54 -12.94 10.66
CA ALA A 63 -6.79 -12.31 11.73
C ALA A 63 -5.48 -11.63 11.27
N VAL A 64 -5.00 -11.90 10.04
CA VAL A 64 -3.83 -11.24 9.45
C VAL A 64 -4.16 -10.27 8.31
N ILE A 65 -5.38 -10.33 7.76
CA ILE A 65 -5.83 -9.37 6.74
C ILE A 65 -6.00 -7.97 7.34
N VAL A 66 -5.60 -6.95 6.57
CA VAL A 66 -5.76 -5.53 6.91
C VAL A 66 -6.84 -4.94 5.99
N PRO A 67 -8.13 -4.90 6.39
CA PRO A 67 -9.24 -4.46 5.55
C PRO A 67 -9.33 -2.92 5.52
N GLU A 68 -8.23 -2.23 5.26
CA GLU A 68 -8.18 -0.77 5.27
C GLU A 68 -8.52 -0.20 3.89
N THR A 69 -9.72 0.33 3.74
CA THR A 69 -10.23 0.92 2.50
C THR A 69 -11.15 2.13 2.79
N TRP A 70 -11.45 2.91 1.76
CA TRP A 70 -12.39 4.05 1.81
C TRP A 70 -12.85 4.42 0.39
N PHE A 71 -14.00 5.10 0.29
CA PHE A 71 -14.56 5.51 -1.00
C PHE A 71 -13.63 6.49 -1.73
N PHE A 72 -13.55 6.33 -3.05
CA PHE A 72 -12.71 7.13 -3.96
C PHE A 72 -11.23 7.23 -3.56
N ARG A 73 -10.68 6.17 -2.93
CA ARG A 73 -9.24 6.02 -2.64
C ARG A 73 -8.40 6.24 -3.90
N TYR A 74 -7.69 7.38 -3.95
CA TYR A 74 -7.03 7.97 -5.13
C TYR A 74 -8.05 8.34 -6.25
N PRO A 75 -8.71 9.52 -6.17
CA PRO A 75 -9.83 9.89 -7.04
C PRO A 75 -9.46 9.98 -8.54
N GLU A 76 -8.21 10.31 -8.86
CA GLU A 76 -7.71 10.42 -10.23
C GLU A 76 -7.78 9.09 -11.00
N SER A 77 -7.70 7.94 -10.33
CA SER A 77 -7.91 6.63 -10.95
C SER A 77 -9.34 6.50 -11.49
N PHE A 78 -10.36 6.93 -10.72
CA PHE A 78 -11.77 6.83 -11.12
C PHE A 78 -12.13 7.86 -12.19
N ALA A 79 -11.63 9.09 -12.08
CA ALA A 79 -11.79 10.10 -13.13
C ALA A 79 -11.11 9.69 -14.46
N THR A 80 -10.04 8.90 -14.38
CA THR A 80 -9.38 8.28 -15.56
C THR A 80 -10.21 7.13 -16.11
N LEU A 81 -10.70 6.24 -15.24
CA LEU A 81 -11.58 5.13 -15.63
C LEU A 81 -12.81 5.63 -16.41
N ALA A 82 -13.51 6.66 -15.93
CA ALA A 82 -14.68 7.23 -16.60
C ALA A 82 -14.40 7.60 -18.07
N LYS A 83 -13.29 8.31 -18.32
CA LYS A 83 -12.87 8.72 -19.67
C LYS A 83 -12.52 7.53 -20.56
N LEU A 84 -11.81 6.54 -20.01
CA LEU A 84 -11.42 5.33 -20.74
C LEU A 84 -12.62 4.43 -21.03
N ALA A 85 -13.57 4.31 -20.11
CA ALA A 85 -14.78 3.53 -20.25
C ALA A 85 -15.67 4.08 -21.38
N ALA A 86 -15.90 5.39 -21.41
CA ALA A 86 -16.64 6.04 -22.50
C ALA A 86 -15.96 5.79 -23.88
N LYS A 87 -14.62 5.95 -23.95
CA LYS A 87 -13.85 5.64 -25.17
C LYS A 87 -13.96 4.17 -25.58
N ARG A 88 -13.90 3.25 -24.62
CA ARG A 88 -13.98 1.81 -24.86
C ARG A 88 -15.36 1.39 -25.34
N LEU A 89 -16.44 1.92 -24.77
CA LEU A 89 -17.82 1.70 -25.22
C LEU A 89 -18.04 2.12 -26.68
N ALA A 90 -17.53 3.31 -27.04
CA ALA A 90 -17.55 3.78 -28.42
C ALA A 90 -16.76 2.84 -29.35
N ALA A 91 -15.55 2.42 -28.95
CA ALA A 91 -14.71 1.52 -29.74
C ALA A 91 -15.33 0.11 -29.96
N ILE A 92 -16.16 -0.37 -29.04
CA ILE A 92 -16.91 -1.63 -29.19
C ILE A 92 -18.34 -1.41 -29.72
N ASN A 93 -18.67 -0.22 -30.23
CA ASN A 93 -20.00 0.16 -30.75
C ASN A 93 -21.17 -0.14 -29.79
N ASN A 94 -20.94 -0.09 -28.47
CA ASN A 94 -21.90 -0.49 -27.43
C ASN A 94 -22.44 -1.94 -27.54
N MET A 95 -21.75 -2.82 -28.29
CA MET A 95 -22.21 -4.21 -28.56
C MET A 95 -22.35 -5.10 -27.31
N ARG A 96 -21.69 -4.75 -26.21
CA ARG A 96 -21.78 -5.42 -24.91
C ARG A 96 -21.50 -4.45 -23.77
N ALA A 97 -21.90 -4.84 -22.56
CA ALA A 97 -21.44 -4.18 -21.34
C ALA A 97 -19.91 -4.29 -21.20
N LEU A 98 -19.29 -3.24 -20.66
CA LEU A 98 -17.93 -3.26 -20.13
C LEU A 98 -17.86 -4.18 -18.92
N ARG A 99 -16.76 -4.93 -18.80
CA ARG A 99 -16.47 -5.74 -17.62
C ARG A 99 -15.36 -5.07 -16.81
N ILE A 100 -15.62 -4.76 -15.55
CA ILE A 100 -14.65 -4.21 -14.61
C ILE A 100 -14.45 -5.19 -13.44
N LEU A 101 -13.21 -5.40 -13.00
CA LEU A 101 -12.88 -6.20 -11.82
C LEU A 101 -12.22 -5.30 -10.76
N SER A 102 -12.59 -5.45 -9.48
CA SER A 102 -11.84 -4.93 -8.33
C SER A 102 -11.52 -6.11 -7.41
N LEU A 103 -10.22 -6.37 -7.22
CA LEU A 103 -9.71 -7.47 -6.43
C LEU A 103 -8.31 -7.09 -5.91
N PRO A 104 -8.09 -6.96 -4.59
CA PRO A 104 -9.05 -7.22 -3.51
C PRO A 104 -10.09 -6.08 -3.40
N CYS A 105 -11.35 -6.41 -3.13
CA CYS A 105 -12.40 -5.41 -2.95
C CYS A 105 -12.64 -4.98 -1.49
N SER A 106 -12.08 -5.71 -0.52
CA SER A 106 -12.24 -5.51 0.92
C SER A 106 -13.72 -5.33 1.30
N THR A 107 -14.07 -4.30 2.07
CA THR A 107 -15.45 -3.99 2.49
C THR A 107 -16.31 -3.30 1.42
N GLY A 108 -15.88 -3.32 0.15
CA GLY A 108 -16.69 -2.94 -1.01
C GLY A 108 -16.55 -1.50 -1.47
N GLU A 109 -15.87 -0.63 -0.71
CA GLU A 109 -15.73 0.78 -1.07
C GLU A 109 -15.14 1.01 -2.47
N GLU A 110 -14.21 0.17 -2.92
CA GLU A 110 -13.62 0.29 -4.26
C GLU A 110 -14.59 -0.06 -5.41
N PRO A 111 -15.18 -1.27 -5.50
CA PRO A 111 -16.11 -1.60 -6.59
C PRO A 111 -17.36 -0.69 -6.60
N TYR A 112 -17.79 -0.19 -5.44
CA TYR A 112 -18.86 0.81 -5.38
C TYR A 112 -18.38 2.19 -5.86
N SER A 113 -17.13 2.60 -5.57
CA SER A 113 -16.54 3.82 -6.16
C SER A 113 -16.42 3.73 -7.69
N ILE A 114 -16.06 2.55 -8.22
CA ILE A 114 -16.07 2.25 -9.66
C ILE A 114 -17.48 2.47 -10.22
N ALA A 115 -18.50 1.84 -9.64
CA ALA A 115 -19.87 1.94 -10.11
C ALA A 115 -20.40 3.39 -10.04
N MET A 116 -20.20 4.10 -8.93
CA MET A 116 -20.57 5.51 -8.78
C MET A 116 -19.89 6.40 -9.81
N ALA A 117 -18.58 6.24 -10.04
CA ALA A 117 -17.83 7.02 -11.02
C ALA A 117 -18.33 6.84 -12.46
N LEU A 118 -18.73 5.63 -12.84
CA LEU A 118 -19.27 5.34 -14.17
C LEU A 118 -20.70 5.90 -14.34
N LEU A 119 -21.53 5.84 -13.30
CA LEU A 119 -22.87 6.43 -13.31
C LEU A 119 -22.81 7.97 -13.36
N ASP A 120 -21.93 8.60 -12.57
CA ASP A 120 -21.72 10.06 -12.56
C ASP A 120 -21.11 10.55 -13.89
N ALA A 121 -20.35 9.70 -14.59
CA ALA A 121 -19.87 9.95 -15.95
C ALA A 121 -20.94 9.76 -17.05
N GLY A 122 -22.17 9.42 -16.69
CA GLY A 122 -23.31 9.30 -17.60
C GLY A 122 -23.46 7.95 -18.31
N LEU A 123 -22.72 6.90 -17.91
CA LEU A 123 -22.95 5.56 -18.45
C LEU A 123 -24.28 5.00 -17.95
N ALA A 124 -25.05 4.39 -18.84
CA ALA A 124 -26.29 3.71 -18.51
C ALA A 124 -26.00 2.38 -17.77
N PRO A 125 -26.85 1.93 -16.82
CA PRO A 125 -26.65 0.70 -16.05
C PRO A 125 -26.43 -0.59 -16.86
N HIS A 126 -26.93 -0.67 -18.10
CA HIS A 126 -26.72 -1.84 -18.96
C HIS A 126 -25.37 -1.83 -19.69
N GLN A 127 -24.62 -0.71 -19.67
CA GLN A 127 -23.36 -0.55 -20.40
C GLN A 127 -22.14 -1.05 -19.61
N PHE A 128 -22.27 -1.43 -18.34
CA PHE A 128 -21.16 -1.96 -17.55
C PHE A 128 -21.62 -2.90 -16.43
N LYS A 129 -20.71 -3.78 -15.98
CA LYS A 129 -20.82 -4.50 -14.70
C LYS A 129 -19.46 -4.54 -14.00
N VAL A 130 -19.51 -4.47 -12.67
CA VAL A 130 -18.35 -4.49 -11.79
C VAL A 130 -18.38 -5.79 -10.99
N ASP A 131 -17.30 -6.55 -11.03
CA ASP A 131 -17.10 -7.71 -10.19
C ASP A 131 -16.15 -7.31 -9.05
N GLY A 132 -16.56 -7.50 -7.81
CA GLY A 132 -15.75 -7.27 -6.61
C GLY A 132 -15.40 -8.61 -5.97
N MET A 133 -14.11 -8.86 -5.73
CA MET A 133 -13.65 -10.10 -5.12
C MET A 133 -12.64 -9.88 -4.00
N ASP A 134 -12.78 -10.63 -2.92
CA ASP A 134 -11.83 -10.65 -1.80
C ASP A 134 -11.67 -12.07 -1.24
N VAL A 135 -10.54 -12.34 -0.59
CA VAL A 135 -10.26 -13.61 0.08
C VAL A 135 -10.92 -13.71 1.46
N SER A 136 -11.44 -12.60 2.00
CA SER A 136 -12.17 -12.51 3.26
C SER A 136 -13.70 -12.57 3.05
N PRO A 137 -14.39 -13.68 3.39
CA PRO A 137 -15.85 -13.72 3.42
C PRO A 137 -16.47 -12.66 4.34
N LEU A 138 -15.79 -12.31 5.43
CA LEU A 138 -16.27 -11.27 6.36
C LEU A 138 -16.27 -9.88 5.72
N SER A 139 -15.27 -9.57 4.89
CA SER A 139 -15.18 -8.30 4.17
C SER A 139 -16.20 -8.25 3.03
N VAL A 140 -16.33 -9.34 2.28
CA VAL A 140 -17.35 -9.49 1.23
C VAL A 140 -18.77 -9.38 1.79
N GLU A 141 -19.04 -9.90 2.98
CA GLU A 141 -20.38 -9.79 3.60
C GLU A 141 -20.67 -8.36 4.09
N LYS A 142 -19.68 -7.67 4.68
CA LYS A 142 -19.81 -6.24 4.98
C LYS A 142 -20.09 -5.41 3.72
N ALA A 143 -19.45 -5.75 2.61
CA ALA A 143 -19.71 -5.12 1.32
C ALA A 143 -21.17 -5.34 0.86
N ARG A 144 -21.72 -6.55 1.00
CA ARG A 144 -23.13 -6.85 0.66
C ARG A 144 -24.14 -6.11 1.53
N LEU A 145 -23.85 -5.91 2.83
CA LEU A 145 -24.70 -5.11 3.73
C LEU A 145 -24.79 -3.64 3.31
N ALA A 146 -23.74 -3.14 2.62
CA ALA A 146 -23.64 -1.82 2.02
C ALA A 146 -24.05 -0.65 2.92
N LEU A 147 -23.69 -0.77 4.20
CA LEU A 147 -23.97 0.19 5.25
C LEU A 147 -22.63 0.66 5.85
N TYR A 148 -22.30 1.93 5.63
CA TYR A 148 -20.96 2.45 5.84
C TYR A 148 -20.93 3.53 6.92
N GLY A 149 -19.98 3.42 7.85
CA GLY A 149 -19.73 4.42 8.89
C GLY A 149 -18.90 5.59 8.37
N LYS A 150 -18.75 6.63 9.21
CA LYS A 150 -18.01 7.87 8.89
C LYS A 150 -16.59 7.61 8.37
N ASN A 151 -15.90 6.58 8.87
CA ASN A 151 -14.51 6.25 8.51
C ASN A 151 -14.29 5.78 7.06
N SER A 152 -15.33 5.32 6.37
CA SER A 152 -15.29 4.96 4.94
C SER A 152 -15.32 6.19 4.02
N PHE A 153 -15.60 7.38 4.56
CA PHE A 153 -15.62 8.66 3.84
C PHE A 153 -14.43 9.51 4.31
N ARG A 154 -13.38 9.62 3.48
CA ARG A 154 -12.15 10.34 3.84
C ARG A 154 -11.81 11.39 2.77
N GLY A 155 -11.18 12.48 3.20
CA GLY A 155 -10.84 13.61 2.34
C GLY A 155 -11.92 14.70 2.34
N GLN A 156 -11.79 15.67 1.43
CA GLN A 156 -12.70 16.81 1.31
C GLN A 156 -13.81 16.55 0.29
N ASP A 157 -13.51 15.83 -0.79
CA ASP A 157 -14.44 15.55 -1.90
C ASP A 157 -15.43 14.42 -1.57
N ILE A 158 -16.42 14.70 -0.71
CA ILE A 158 -17.43 13.73 -0.28
C ILE A 158 -18.83 13.92 -0.90
N ASP A 159 -18.97 14.82 -1.87
CA ASP A 159 -20.24 15.17 -2.54
C ASP A 159 -20.94 13.97 -3.22
N PHE A 160 -20.18 12.93 -3.58
CA PHE A 160 -20.74 11.68 -4.09
C PHE A 160 -21.67 11.01 -3.07
N ARG A 161 -21.47 11.25 -1.76
CA ARG A 161 -22.29 10.71 -0.68
C ARG A 161 -23.74 11.18 -0.79
N GLU A 162 -23.96 12.46 -1.11
CA GLU A 162 -25.31 13.04 -1.25
C GLU A 162 -26.05 12.53 -2.49
N ARG A 163 -25.31 12.11 -3.54
CA ARG A 163 -25.89 11.54 -4.76
C ARG A 163 -26.23 10.06 -4.64
N HIS A 164 -25.44 9.30 -3.90
CA HIS A 164 -25.45 7.83 -3.96
C HIS A 164 -25.82 7.13 -2.65
N PHE A 165 -25.95 7.84 -1.53
CA PHE A 165 -26.25 7.27 -0.22
C PHE A 165 -27.43 7.96 0.46
N THR A 166 -28.09 7.24 1.37
CA THR A 166 -29.06 7.78 2.32
C THR A 166 -28.53 7.62 3.74
N ALA A 167 -28.71 8.64 4.59
CA ALA A 167 -28.33 8.55 5.99
C ALA A 167 -29.28 7.59 6.74
N GLU A 168 -28.71 6.71 7.56
CA GLU A 168 -29.44 5.72 8.37
C GLU A 168 -28.76 5.57 9.73
N ASN A 169 -29.36 6.18 10.75
CA ASN A 169 -28.75 6.34 12.08
C ASN A 169 -27.37 7.01 11.97
N ASP A 170 -26.31 6.42 12.57
CA ASP A 170 -24.93 6.91 12.46
C ASP A 170 -24.19 6.48 11.18
N ASN A 171 -24.86 5.75 10.28
CA ASN A 171 -24.28 5.17 9.06
C ASN A 171 -24.93 5.74 7.79
N TYR A 172 -24.39 5.33 6.64
CA TYR A 172 -24.85 5.69 5.30
C TYR A 172 -25.12 4.42 4.50
N ARG A 173 -26.37 4.22 4.05
CA ARG A 173 -26.76 3.11 3.18
C ARG A 173 -26.54 3.49 1.73
N LEU A 174 -25.86 2.64 0.97
CA LEU A 174 -25.65 2.84 -0.48
C LEU A 174 -26.96 2.59 -1.26
N SER A 175 -27.20 3.39 -2.30
CA SER A 175 -28.40 3.29 -3.14
C SER A 175 -28.44 2.04 -4.01
N GLY A 176 -29.65 1.47 -4.18
CA GLY A 176 -29.90 0.27 -4.98
C GLY A 176 -29.36 0.33 -6.41
N ARG A 177 -29.45 1.49 -7.06
CA ARG A 177 -28.91 1.74 -8.41
C ARG A 177 -27.43 1.41 -8.53
N VAL A 178 -26.64 1.66 -7.48
CA VAL A 178 -25.20 1.35 -7.44
C VAL A 178 -25.00 -0.14 -7.12
N LEU A 179 -25.77 -0.68 -6.17
CA LEU A 179 -25.73 -2.11 -5.77
C LEU A 179 -25.96 -3.04 -6.96
N GLU A 180 -26.95 -2.75 -7.80
CA GLU A 180 -27.29 -3.52 -9.01
C GLU A 180 -26.16 -3.62 -10.06
N GLN A 181 -25.10 -2.81 -9.94
CA GLN A 181 -23.96 -2.85 -10.86
C GLN A 181 -22.80 -3.71 -10.36
N VAL A 182 -22.82 -4.13 -9.08
CA VAL A 182 -21.70 -4.81 -8.43
C VAL A 182 -22.04 -6.25 -8.04
N ARG A 183 -21.31 -7.23 -8.57
CA ARG A 183 -21.38 -8.64 -8.13
C ARG A 183 -20.24 -8.92 -7.14
N LEU A 184 -20.58 -9.29 -5.91
CA LEU A 184 -19.61 -9.54 -4.83
C LEU A 184 -19.40 -11.04 -4.57
N GLN A 185 -18.17 -11.52 -4.73
CA GLN A 185 -17.81 -12.94 -4.62
C GLN A 185 -16.58 -13.12 -3.72
N VAL A 186 -16.48 -14.26 -3.03
CA VAL A 186 -15.22 -14.65 -2.35
C VAL A 186 -14.31 -15.28 -3.39
N GLY A 187 -13.04 -14.88 -3.42
CA GLY A 187 -12.06 -15.36 -4.40
C GLY A 187 -10.63 -15.03 -4.02
N ASN A 188 -9.72 -15.97 -4.26
CA ASN A 188 -8.29 -15.83 -3.98
C ASN A 188 -7.52 -15.62 -5.29
N LEU A 189 -6.73 -14.55 -5.38
CA LEU A 189 -5.90 -14.21 -6.55
C LEU A 189 -4.88 -15.30 -6.92
N LEU A 190 -4.47 -16.12 -5.94
CA LEU A 190 -3.52 -17.21 -6.13
C LEU A 190 -4.16 -18.54 -6.50
N ASP A 191 -5.49 -18.65 -6.45
CA ASP A 191 -6.19 -19.85 -6.91
C ASP A 191 -6.03 -20.00 -8.43
N PRO A 192 -5.39 -21.08 -8.94
CA PRO A 192 -5.24 -21.30 -10.37
C PRO A 192 -6.57 -21.38 -11.13
N ALA A 193 -7.67 -21.75 -10.46
CA ALA A 193 -9.01 -21.82 -11.03
C ALA A 193 -9.74 -20.47 -11.08
N LEU A 194 -9.21 -19.41 -10.45
CA LEU A 194 -9.89 -18.11 -10.37
C LEU A 194 -10.23 -17.56 -11.75
N LEU A 195 -11.54 -17.42 -12.03
CA LEU A 195 -12.05 -16.79 -13.25
C LEU A 195 -11.48 -17.40 -14.54
N VAL A 196 -11.14 -18.70 -14.55
CA VAL A 196 -10.55 -19.36 -15.74
C VAL A 196 -11.54 -19.47 -16.91
N SER A 197 -12.82 -19.64 -16.61
CA SER A 197 -13.89 -19.74 -17.62
C SER A 197 -14.55 -18.40 -17.97
N GLU A 198 -14.13 -17.30 -17.35
CA GLU A 198 -14.70 -15.97 -17.58
C GLU A 198 -13.89 -15.20 -18.64
N PRO A 199 -14.55 -14.43 -19.54
CA PRO A 199 -13.84 -13.60 -20.49
C PRO A 199 -13.10 -12.45 -19.78
N PRO A 200 -11.97 -11.99 -20.34
CA PRO A 200 -11.15 -10.96 -19.72
C PRO A 200 -11.88 -9.62 -19.61
N TYR A 201 -11.52 -8.87 -18.58
CA TYR A 201 -12.11 -7.60 -18.18
C TYR A 201 -11.49 -6.44 -18.98
N ASP A 202 -12.30 -5.45 -19.35
CA ASP A 202 -11.81 -4.22 -20.00
C ASP A 202 -10.98 -3.38 -19.02
N PHE A 203 -11.32 -3.43 -17.73
CA PHE A 203 -10.62 -2.72 -16.65
C PHE A 203 -10.44 -3.63 -15.44
N VAL A 204 -9.25 -3.62 -14.85
CA VAL A 204 -8.95 -4.36 -13.61
C VAL A 204 -8.35 -3.41 -12.59
N PHE A 205 -8.81 -3.46 -11.36
CA PHE A 205 -8.24 -2.78 -10.21
C PHE A 205 -7.66 -3.84 -9.27
N CYS A 206 -6.36 -3.74 -8.97
CA CYS A 206 -5.68 -4.54 -7.95
C CYS A 206 -4.70 -3.64 -7.21
N ARG A 207 -5.14 -3.12 -6.06
CA ARG A 207 -4.54 -1.95 -5.41
C ARG A 207 -4.29 -2.27 -3.95
N ASN A 208 -3.11 -1.89 -3.46
CA ASN A 208 -2.72 -2.07 -2.06
C ASN A 208 -2.69 -3.56 -1.62
N LEU A 209 -2.34 -4.48 -2.53
CA LEU A 209 -2.24 -5.92 -2.28
C LEU A 209 -0.83 -6.47 -2.51
N LEU A 210 -0.18 -6.10 -3.63
CA LEU A 210 1.12 -6.65 -4.02
C LEU A 210 2.23 -6.27 -3.02
N ILE A 211 2.00 -5.20 -2.23
CA ILE A 211 2.86 -4.77 -1.12
C ILE A 211 3.01 -5.79 0.01
N TYR A 212 2.14 -6.82 0.07
CA TYR A 212 2.17 -7.87 1.09
C TYR A 212 2.80 -9.18 0.60
N PHE A 213 3.28 -9.21 -0.65
CA PHE A 213 3.75 -10.41 -1.33
C PHE A 213 5.24 -10.31 -1.64
N ASP A 214 5.94 -11.46 -1.59
CA ASP A 214 7.33 -11.55 -2.04
C ASP A 214 7.45 -11.49 -3.56
N GLN A 215 8.66 -11.29 -4.08
CA GLN A 215 8.88 -11.10 -5.52
C GLN A 215 8.39 -12.28 -6.40
N PRO A 216 8.60 -13.57 -6.04
CA PRO A 216 7.97 -14.70 -6.74
C PRO A 216 6.43 -14.62 -6.76
N THR A 217 5.80 -14.35 -5.62
CA THR A 217 4.33 -14.27 -5.52
C THR A 217 3.79 -13.07 -6.32
N GLN A 218 4.46 -11.92 -6.27
CA GLN A 218 4.14 -10.75 -7.11
C GLN A 218 4.19 -11.08 -8.61
N GLN A 219 5.15 -11.89 -9.07
CA GLN A 219 5.25 -12.31 -10.46
C GLN A 219 4.12 -13.28 -10.85
N GLN A 220 3.78 -14.25 -10.00
CA GLN A 220 2.62 -15.14 -10.22
C GLN A 220 1.32 -14.34 -10.32
N VAL A 221 1.07 -13.46 -9.34
CA VAL A 221 -0.08 -12.56 -9.27
C VAL A 221 -0.16 -11.70 -10.52
N PHE A 222 0.97 -11.15 -10.98
CA PHE A 222 1.02 -10.33 -12.17
C PHE A 222 0.56 -11.09 -13.43
N GLU A 223 1.01 -12.33 -13.64
CA GLU A 223 0.55 -13.11 -14.80
C GLU A 223 -0.94 -13.47 -14.72
N VAL A 224 -1.50 -13.63 -13.52
CA VAL A 224 -2.97 -13.75 -13.33
C VAL A 224 -3.68 -12.44 -13.66
N LEU A 225 -3.26 -11.30 -13.10
CA LEU A 225 -3.84 -9.97 -13.41
C LEU A 225 -3.76 -9.64 -14.90
N LYS A 226 -2.64 -9.99 -15.53
CA LYS A 226 -2.45 -9.92 -16.97
C LYS A 226 -3.51 -10.78 -17.66
N ARG A 227 -3.58 -12.10 -17.41
CA ARG A 227 -4.62 -13.00 -17.98
C ARG A 227 -6.04 -12.44 -17.85
N LEU A 228 -6.39 -11.89 -16.69
CA LEU A 228 -7.71 -11.33 -16.41
C LEU A 228 -7.97 -10.00 -17.13
N THR A 229 -6.95 -9.23 -17.48
CA THR A 229 -7.08 -7.95 -18.21
C THR A 229 -7.09 -8.19 -19.73
N HIS A 230 -8.06 -7.62 -20.44
CA HIS A 230 -8.15 -7.64 -21.91
C HIS A 230 -6.88 -7.08 -22.56
N VAL A 231 -6.58 -7.44 -23.82
CA VAL A 231 -5.34 -6.98 -24.49
C VAL A 231 -5.29 -5.44 -24.67
N ASP A 232 -6.40 -4.82 -25.05
CA ASP A 232 -6.60 -3.35 -25.03
C ASP A 232 -7.08 -2.82 -23.66
N GLY A 233 -7.12 -3.67 -22.63
CA GLY A 233 -7.62 -3.32 -21.31
C GLY A 233 -6.60 -2.54 -20.47
N VAL A 234 -7.07 -1.97 -19.37
CA VAL A 234 -6.24 -1.15 -18.47
C VAL A 234 -6.29 -1.68 -17.04
N LEU A 235 -5.11 -1.86 -16.47
CA LEU A 235 -4.88 -2.28 -15.08
C LEU A 235 -4.59 -1.04 -14.22
N PHE A 236 -5.35 -0.86 -13.14
CA PHE A 236 -5.16 0.15 -12.12
C PHE A 236 -4.55 -0.48 -10.87
N ILE A 237 -3.45 0.10 -10.38
CA ILE A 237 -2.72 -0.39 -9.20
C ILE A 237 -2.46 0.72 -8.18
N GLY A 238 -1.98 0.37 -6.99
CA GLY A 238 -1.69 1.31 -5.92
C GLY A 238 -0.37 2.07 -6.15
N PRO A 239 -0.19 3.24 -5.51
CA PRO A 239 0.99 4.09 -5.73
C PRO A 239 2.32 3.42 -5.36
N ALA A 240 2.30 2.47 -4.42
CA ALA A 240 3.49 1.73 -4.00
C ALA A 240 3.88 0.60 -4.96
N GLU A 241 2.98 0.22 -5.87
CA GLU A 241 3.11 -0.97 -6.73
C GLU A 241 3.57 -0.58 -8.15
N GLY A 242 3.60 0.73 -8.46
CA GLY A 242 3.86 1.31 -9.78
C GLY A 242 5.18 0.87 -10.43
N SER A 243 6.23 0.74 -9.63
CA SER A 243 7.57 0.34 -10.09
C SER A 243 7.69 -1.15 -10.41
N LEU A 244 6.76 -1.98 -9.92
CA LEU A 244 6.75 -3.42 -10.18
C LEU A 244 6.29 -3.72 -11.61
N LEU A 245 5.17 -3.12 -12.04
CA LEU A 245 4.54 -3.40 -13.34
C LEU A 245 5.44 -3.11 -14.54
N GLY A 246 6.30 -2.07 -14.44
CA GLY A 246 7.25 -1.74 -15.50
C GLY A 246 8.27 -2.86 -15.77
N ARG A 247 8.61 -3.66 -14.77
CA ARG A 247 9.51 -4.82 -14.90
C ARG A 247 8.83 -6.01 -15.57
N PHE A 248 7.51 -6.10 -15.50
CA PHE A 248 6.71 -7.19 -16.07
C PHE A 248 6.03 -6.82 -17.40
N GLY A 249 6.52 -5.78 -18.09
CA GLY A 249 6.12 -5.46 -19.47
C GLY A 249 4.85 -4.64 -19.63
N MET A 250 4.28 -4.09 -18.55
CA MET A 250 3.19 -3.12 -18.62
C MET A 250 3.76 -1.69 -18.67
N ARG A 251 3.09 -0.79 -19.40
CA ARG A 251 3.47 0.63 -19.48
C ARG A 251 2.40 1.52 -18.88
N SER A 252 2.81 2.55 -18.16
CA SER A 252 1.89 3.60 -17.69
C SER A 252 1.28 4.31 -18.90
N ILE A 253 -0.02 4.60 -18.85
CA ILE A 253 -0.72 5.34 -19.91
C ILE A 253 -0.45 6.86 -19.88
N GLY A 254 0.48 7.31 -19.04
CA GLY A 254 0.95 8.70 -19.00
C GLY A 254 0.03 9.69 -18.27
N ILE A 255 -1.11 9.25 -17.73
CA ILE A 255 -2.04 10.12 -16.99
C ILE A 255 -1.55 10.24 -15.52
N PRO A 256 -1.15 11.44 -15.04
CA PRO A 256 -0.62 11.61 -13.69
C PRO A 256 -1.59 11.14 -12.61
N GLN A 257 -1.06 10.48 -11.57
CA GLN A 257 -1.79 9.99 -10.39
C GLN A 257 -2.93 8.98 -10.66
N SER A 258 -3.19 8.62 -11.91
CA SER A 258 -4.16 7.57 -12.27
C SER A 258 -3.73 6.16 -11.85
N PHE A 259 -2.41 5.92 -11.81
CA PHE A 259 -1.78 4.60 -11.65
C PHE A 259 -2.32 3.52 -12.60
N ALA A 260 -2.65 3.95 -13.83
CA ALA A 260 -3.24 3.14 -14.88
C ALA A 260 -2.19 2.67 -15.90
N PHE A 261 -2.23 1.40 -16.26
CA PHE A 261 -1.23 0.73 -17.09
C PHE A 261 -1.88 -0.13 -18.18
N SER A 262 -1.28 -0.18 -19.38
CA SER A 262 -1.71 -0.99 -20.52
C SER A 262 -0.64 -2.00 -20.94
N ARG A 263 -1.06 -3.11 -21.55
CA ARG A 263 -0.17 -4.06 -22.23
C ARG A 263 0.37 -3.50 -23.55
N GLN A 264 -0.44 -2.71 -24.24
CA GLN A 264 -0.08 -2.07 -25.49
C GLN A 264 0.85 -0.89 -25.25
N SER A 265 1.80 -0.70 -26.17
CA SER A 265 2.45 0.59 -26.38
C SER A 265 1.37 1.67 -26.46
N ALA A 266 1.57 2.78 -25.76
CA ALA A 266 0.84 3.99 -26.08
C ALA A 266 1.03 4.30 -27.58
N PRO A 267 0.05 4.93 -28.27
CA PRO A 267 0.35 5.63 -29.52
C PRO A 267 1.56 6.53 -29.27
N GLU A 268 2.45 6.68 -30.26
CA GLU A 268 3.60 7.57 -30.11
C GLU A 268 3.14 8.92 -29.54
N PRO A 269 3.82 9.45 -28.50
CA PRO A 269 3.47 10.77 -28.00
C PRO A 269 3.61 11.75 -29.16
N LEU A 270 2.52 12.46 -29.48
CA LEU A 270 2.54 13.59 -30.41
C LEU A 270 3.75 14.45 -30.06
N ALA A 271 4.64 14.62 -31.04
CA ALA A 271 6.04 14.99 -30.83
C ALA A 271 6.21 16.01 -29.71
N THR A 272 6.79 15.57 -28.58
CA THR A 272 7.32 16.50 -27.59
C THR A 272 8.28 17.43 -28.30
N PHE A 273 7.97 18.73 -28.31
CA PHE A 273 8.89 19.75 -28.77
C PHE A 273 10.23 19.54 -28.04
N ALA A 274 11.25 19.12 -28.80
CA ALA A 274 12.58 19.01 -28.26
C ALA A 274 13.00 20.41 -27.78
N PRO A 275 13.48 20.57 -26.53
CA PRO A 275 14.02 21.84 -26.10
C PRO A 275 15.20 22.18 -27.02
N THR A 276 15.18 23.37 -27.62
CA THR A 276 16.25 23.86 -28.49
C THR A 276 17.57 23.74 -27.74
N PRO A 277 18.60 23.08 -28.30
CA PRO A 277 19.86 22.89 -27.59
C PRO A 277 20.48 24.26 -27.27
N LEU A 278 20.71 24.51 -25.97
CA LEU A 278 21.47 25.67 -25.53
C LEU A 278 22.90 25.59 -26.10
N PRO A 279 23.55 26.74 -26.40
CA PRO A 279 24.89 26.74 -26.97
C PRO A 279 25.88 25.97 -26.07
N VAL A 280 26.62 25.05 -26.67
CA VAL A 280 27.66 24.27 -25.99
C VAL A 280 28.77 25.22 -25.50
N GLN A 281 28.88 25.41 -24.19
CA GLN A 281 30.05 26.10 -23.61
C GLN A 281 31.30 25.24 -23.78
N GLN A 282 32.39 25.86 -24.25
CA GLN A 282 33.67 25.18 -24.44
C GLN A 282 34.29 24.80 -23.09
N PRO A 283 35.00 23.65 -23.00
CA PRO A 283 35.58 23.18 -21.75
C PRO A 283 36.74 24.09 -21.30
N VAL A 284 36.66 24.56 -20.05
CA VAL A 284 37.76 25.27 -19.39
C VAL A 284 38.89 24.27 -19.08
N ARG A 285 40.14 24.66 -19.34
CA ARG A 285 41.32 23.82 -19.07
C ARG A 285 41.44 23.48 -17.59
N SER A 286 41.58 22.19 -17.29
CA SER A 286 41.85 21.68 -15.94
C SER A 286 43.28 21.98 -15.50
N VAL A 287 43.43 22.43 -14.25
CA VAL A 287 44.73 22.54 -13.55
C VAL A 287 44.83 21.38 -12.57
N THR A 288 45.96 20.68 -12.57
CA THR A 288 46.20 19.48 -11.74
C THR A 288 46.60 19.82 -10.30
N PRO A 289 46.00 19.19 -9.27
CA PRO A 289 46.51 19.23 -7.90
C PRO A 289 47.60 18.15 -7.64
N PRO A 290 48.48 18.35 -6.64
CA PRO A 290 49.57 17.42 -6.31
C PRO A 290 49.12 16.20 -5.46
N PRO A 291 49.92 15.11 -5.40
CA PRO A 291 49.52 13.85 -4.79
C PRO A 291 49.78 13.76 -3.28
N VAL A 292 48.90 13.04 -2.56
CA VAL A 292 49.08 12.68 -1.15
C VAL A 292 49.49 11.20 -1.03
N ARG A 293 50.43 10.89 -0.13
CA ARG A 293 50.99 9.54 0.09
C ARG A 293 50.11 8.68 1.00
N SER A 294 50.14 7.36 0.79
CA SER A 294 49.51 6.33 1.63
C SER A 294 50.47 5.73 2.67
N ARG A 295 49.93 5.13 3.75
CA ARG A 295 50.48 4.00 4.57
C ARG A 295 49.47 3.54 5.67
N PRO A 296 49.63 2.34 6.32
CA PRO A 296 48.52 1.37 6.45
C PRO A 296 48.35 0.66 7.83
N PHE A 297 47.48 -0.38 7.86
CA PHE A 297 47.18 -1.34 8.97
C PHE A 297 46.32 -0.77 10.14
N ALA A 298 45.54 -1.55 10.91
CA ALA A 298 45.60 -3.00 11.21
C ALA A 298 44.23 -3.69 11.53
N THR A 299 44.28 -4.91 12.08
CA THR A 299 43.21 -5.93 12.23
C THR A 299 43.31 -6.59 13.65
N VAL A 300 42.40 -7.38 14.26
CA VAL A 300 41.17 -8.11 13.85
C VAL A 300 40.33 -8.53 15.12
N VAL A 301 39.27 -9.36 14.97
CA VAL A 301 38.51 -10.20 15.96
C VAL A 301 37.45 -9.60 16.95
N PRO A 302 36.45 -10.41 17.44
CA PRO A 302 35.08 -9.94 17.77
C PRO A 302 34.46 -10.37 19.14
N MET A 303 33.20 -9.95 19.37
CA MET A 303 32.12 -10.46 20.27
C MET A 303 32.41 -11.01 21.70
N PRO A 304 31.51 -10.72 22.67
CA PRO A 304 30.52 -11.74 23.06
C PRO A 304 29.08 -11.21 23.32
N GLN A 305 28.12 -12.15 23.35
CA GLN A 305 26.69 -11.93 23.64
C GLN A 305 26.39 -11.96 25.16
N VAL A 306 25.32 -11.30 25.62
CA VAL A 306 24.61 -11.63 26.88
C VAL A 306 23.08 -11.54 26.67
N ALA A 307 22.33 -12.34 27.41
CA ALA A 307 20.90 -12.65 27.22
C ALA A 307 19.91 -11.74 27.98
N ALA A 308 18.63 -11.82 27.58
CA ALA A 308 17.35 -11.81 28.34
C ALA A 308 17.21 -10.92 29.63
N THR A 309 16.06 -10.32 29.98
CA THR A 309 14.63 -10.68 29.78
C THR A 309 13.74 -9.42 30.06
N PRO A 310 12.39 -9.43 29.90
CA PRO A 310 11.56 -8.21 29.83
C PRO A 310 10.97 -7.73 31.18
N SER A 311 10.43 -6.50 31.21
CA SER A 311 9.44 -6.06 32.20
C SER A 311 8.54 -4.93 31.66
N ASP A 312 7.42 -4.72 32.34
CA ASP A 312 6.35 -3.76 32.04
C ASP A 312 6.83 -2.31 31.88
N ALA A 313 6.15 -1.54 31.02
CA ALA A 313 6.44 -0.14 30.77
C ALA A 313 5.17 0.71 30.95
N THR A 314 5.23 1.67 31.85
CA THR A 314 4.19 2.66 32.13
C THR A 314 4.25 3.84 31.14
N PRO A 315 3.26 4.74 31.08
CA PRO A 315 3.28 5.89 30.15
C PRO A 315 4.50 6.82 30.30
N SER A 316 5.16 6.82 31.47
CA SER A 316 6.41 7.56 31.69
C SER A 316 7.60 6.93 30.95
N ASP A 317 7.63 5.60 30.85
CA ASP A 317 8.74 4.85 30.26
C ASP A 317 8.76 5.02 28.73
N ALA A 318 7.58 5.09 28.09
CA ALA A 318 7.45 5.34 26.66
C ALA A 318 8.14 6.66 26.24
N ALA A 319 7.91 7.75 26.98
CA ALA A 319 8.52 9.05 26.70
C ALA A 319 10.05 9.01 26.89
N THR A 320 10.52 8.33 27.95
CA THR A 320 11.96 8.14 28.20
C THR A 320 12.63 7.30 27.12
N LEU A 321 11.97 6.25 26.60
CA LEU A 321 12.48 5.42 25.51
C LEU A 321 12.54 6.20 24.18
N LEU A 322 11.55 7.04 23.87
CA LEU A 322 11.59 7.92 22.70
C LEU A 322 12.73 8.94 22.77
N ALA A 323 12.97 9.52 23.96
CA ALA A 323 14.10 10.41 24.18
C ALA A 323 15.46 9.68 24.03
N ASN A 324 15.57 8.44 24.51
CA ASN A 324 16.76 7.61 24.34
C ASN A 324 17.01 7.25 22.85
N ILE A 325 15.97 6.88 22.09
CA ILE A 325 16.08 6.65 20.64
C ILE A 325 16.63 7.90 19.94
N ALA A 326 16.11 9.09 20.27
CA ALA A 326 16.59 10.35 19.70
C ALA A 326 18.05 10.65 20.08
N ALA A 327 18.45 10.39 21.33
CA ALA A 327 19.84 10.57 21.78
C ALA A 327 20.81 9.63 21.01
N LEU A 328 20.49 8.34 20.93
CA LEU A 328 21.30 7.36 20.20
C LEU A 328 21.42 7.69 18.70
N ALA A 329 20.34 8.16 18.08
CA ALA A 329 20.36 8.60 16.68
C ALA A 329 21.25 9.85 16.49
N ASN A 330 21.12 10.85 17.36
CA ASN A 330 21.90 12.09 17.31
C ASN A 330 23.39 11.88 17.63
N GLU A 331 23.73 10.90 18.46
CA GLU A 331 25.12 10.47 18.73
C GLU A 331 25.74 9.64 17.58
N GLY A 332 24.97 9.32 16.53
CA GLY A 332 25.43 8.51 15.40
C GLY A 332 25.51 7.00 15.70
N LYS A 333 24.93 6.54 16.82
CA LYS A 333 24.87 5.12 17.22
C LYS A 333 23.74 4.39 16.49
N SER A 334 23.78 4.40 15.16
CA SER A 334 22.66 4.00 14.30
C SER A 334 22.16 2.56 14.54
N ALA A 335 23.06 1.64 14.91
CA ALA A 335 22.70 0.27 15.24
C ALA A 335 21.94 0.17 16.57
N GLU A 336 22.41 0.85 17.62
CA GLU A 336 21.75 0.90 18.93
C GLU A 336 20.39 1.62 18.84
N ALA A 337 20.32 2.72 18.09
CA ALA A 337 19.08 3.44 17.82
C ALA A 337 18.04 2.57 17.10
N ARG A 338 18.45 1.74 16.13
CA ARG A 338 17.57 0.81 15.42
C ARG A 338 17.05 -0.30 16.35
N VAL A 339 17.92 -0.88 17.18
CA VAL A 339 17.52 -1.87 18.21
C VAL A 339 16.57 -1.25 19.25
N ALA A 340 16.79 0.01 19.64
CA ALA A 340 15.90 0.73 20.55
C ALA A 340 14.51 0.99 19.90
N CYS A 341 14.45 1.35 18.62
CA CYS A 341 13.20 1.46 17.85
C CYS A 341 12.45 0.11 17.80
N ASP A 342 13.14 -0.97 17.44
CA ASP A 342 12.55 -2.31 17.36
C ASP A 342 12.08 -2.82 18.73
N SER A 343 12.80 -2.49 19.81
CA SER A 343 12.40 -2.78 21.19
C SER A 343 11.15 -2.02 21.60
N PHE A 344 11.06 -0.73 21.25
CA PHE A 344 9.87 0.10 21.48
C PHE A 344 8.65 -0.50 20.77
N LEU A 345 8.76 -0.83 19.49
CA LEU A 345 7.65 -1.40 18.69
C LEU A 345 7.20 -2.81 19.15
N ARG A 346 8.00 -3.50 19.96
CA ARG A 346 7.63 -4.79 20.60
C ARG A 346 6.91 -4.62 21.94
N SER A 347 7.08 -3.47 22.60
CA SER A 347 6.64 -3.22 23.98
C SER A 347 5.55 -2.15 24.10
N HIS A 348 5.42 -1.28 23.10
CA HIS A 348 4.53 -0.12 23.10
C HIS A 348 3.71 -0.06 21.80
N GLU A 349 2.67 0.78 21.80
CA GLU A 349 1.90 1.03 20.59
C GLU A 349 2.76 1.69 19.48
N PRO A 350 2.54 1.37 18.19
CA PRO A 350 3.34 1.95 17.12
C PRO A 350 3.04 3.45 16.96
N VAL A 351 4.03 4.31 17.27
CA VAL A 351 3.94 5.77 17.11
C VAL A 351 4.71 6.27 15.90
N ALA A 352 4.23 7.34 15.27
CA ALA A 352 4.81 7.88 14.04
C ALA A 352 6.30 8.25 14.19
N GLN A 353 6.67 8.82 15.33
CA GLN A 353 8.05 9.21 15.68
C GLN A 353 9.06 8.06 15.54
N VAL A 354 8.70 6.82 15.90
CA VAL A 354 9.62 5.66 15.82
C VAL A 354 9.81 5.20 14.38
N PHE A 355 8.75 5.24 13.56
CA PHE A 355 8.89 4.99 12.13
C PHE A 355 9.63 6.11 11.40
N TYR A 356 9.55 7.35 11.87
CA TYR A 356 10.41 8.42 11.37
C TYR A 356 11.89 8.12 11.67
N TRP A 357 12.23 7.73 12.91
CA TRP A 357 13.62 7.35 13.27
C TRP A 357 14.12 6.14 12.47
N LEU A 358 13.31 5.08 12.32
CA LEU A 358 13.65 3.93 11.45
C LEU A 358 13.87 4.35 9.99
N GLY A 359 13.07 5.31 9.48
CA GLY A 359 13.24 5.90 8.17
C GLY A 359 14.60 6.59 8.03
N LEU A 360 14.92 7.49 8.95
CA LEU A 360 16.17 8.24 8.97
C LEU A 360 17.39 7.31 9.09
N LEU A 361 17.32 6.29 9.94
CA LEU A 361 18.40 5.31 10.12
C LEU A 361 18.62 4.45 8.87
N SER A 362 17.56 4.04 8.16
CA SER A 362 17.69 3.35 6.87
C SER A 362 18.18 4.28 5.75
N ASP A 363 17.86 5.58 5.80
CA ASP A 363 18.32 6.58 4.83
C ASP A 363 19.85 6.80 4.95
N VAL A 364 20.33 7.02 6.18
CA VAL A 364 21.76 7.11 6.51
C VAL A 364 22.52 5.82 6.17
N ALA A 365 21.86 4.65 6.28
CA ALA A 365 22.41 3.36 5.84
C ALA A 365 22.35 3.14 4.31
N GLY A 366 21.96 4.14 3.51
CA GLY A 366 21.85 4.04 2.05
C GLY A 366 20.69 3.16 1.56
N SER A 367 19.83 2.69 2.46
CA SER A 367 18.73 1.75 2.19
C SER A 367 17.45 2.52 1.83
N ALA A 368 17.53 3.26 0.73
CA ALA A 368 16.51 4.21 0.28
C ALA A 368 15.08 3.61 0.14
N LEU A 369 14.95 2.33 -0.21
CA LEU A 369 13.65 1.66 -0.29
C LEU A 369 13.04 1.39 1.11
N GLU A 370 13.85 0.99 2.09
CA GLU A 370 13.40 0.85 3.48
C GLU A 370 13.03 2.21 4.07
N ALA A 371 13.89 3.22 3.88
CA ALA A 371 13.66 4.58 4.35
C ALA A 371 12.31 5.12 3.84
N GLN A 372 12.05 4.98 2.55
CA GLN A 372 10.76 5.32 1.93
C GLN A 372 9.58 4.57 2.56
N GLY A 373 9.74 3.27 2.85
CA GLY A 373 8.73 2.45 3.52
C GLY A 373 8.41 2.93 4.94
N PHE A 374 9.44 3.24 5.72
CA PHE A 374 9.30 3.71 7.10
C PHE A 374 8.74 5.14 7.18
N TYR A 375 9.21 6.09 6.36
CA TYR A 375 8.59 7.43 6.28
C TYR A 375 7.11 7.35 5.89
N ARG A 376 6.72 6.43 4.98
CA ARG A 376 5.30 6.19 4.66
C ARG A 376 4.51 5.62 5.84
N LYS A 377 5.10 4.75 6.67
CA LYS A 377 4.47 4.25 7.92
C LYS A 377 4.29 5.37 8.96
N ALA A 378 5.26 6.27 9.10
CA ALA A 378 5.13 7.46 9.93
C ALA A 378 3.97 8.36 9.45
N LEU A 379 3.93 8.67 8.15
CA LEU A 379 2.88 9.49 7.54
C LEU A 379 1.50 8.84 7.44
N TYR A 380 1.41 7.52 7.68
CA TYR A 380 0.15 6.81 7.80
C TYR A 380 -0.46 7.02 9.20
N LEU A 381 0.36 6.92 10.25
CA LEU A 381 -0.06 7.16 11.63
C LEU A 381 -0.28 8.64 11.93
N GLU A 382 0.58 9.51 11.41
CA GLU A 382 0.50 10.95 11.57
C GLU A 382 0.64 11.65 10.20
N PRO A 383 -0.49 11.91 9.51
CA PRO A 383 -0.50 12.52 8.17
C PRO A 383 0.12 13.91 8.05
N GLN A 384 0.46 14.56 9.16
CA GLN A 384 1.07 15.89 9.21
C GLN A 384 2.47 15.92 9.83
N HIS A 385 3.08 14.75 10.13
CA HIS A 385 4.41 14.68 10.73
C HIS A 385 5.44 15.43 9.87
N PRO A 386 6.03 16.54 10.35
CA PRO A 386 6.78 17.46 9.51
C PRO A 386 8.08 16.83 9.00
N ASP A 387 8.85 16.18 9.88
CA ASP A 387 10.14 15.61 9.50
C ASP A 387 10.00 14.46 8.50
N ALA A 388 9.02 13.57 8.70
CA ALA A 388 8.75 12.47 7.77
C ALA A 388 8.29 12.98 6.38
N LEU A 389 7.56 14.09 6.30
CA LEU A 389 7.23 14.74 5.02
C LEU A 389 8.49 15.29 4.34
N MET A 390 9.35 15.98 5.09
CA MET A 390 10.55 16.64 4.57
C MET A 390 11.62 15.64 4.11
N HIS A 391 11.91 14.61 4.91
CA HIS A 391 12.90 13.59 4.55
C HIS A 391 12.43 12.72 3.39
N LEU A 392 11.15 12.31 3.36
CA LEU A 392 10.59 11.63 2.19
C LEU A 392 10.62 12.50 0.93
N ALA A 393 10.44 13.82 1.05
CA ALA A 393 10.57 14.74 -0.08
C ALA A 393 12.02 14.82 -0.60
N ALA A 394 13.01 14.92 0.30
CA ALA A 394 14.43 14.92 -0.06
C ALA A 394 14.84 13.61 -0.74
N LEU A 395 14.36 12.48 -0.22
CA LEU A 395 14.59 11.15 -0.77
C LEU A 395 13.96 10.95 -2.16
N LEU A 396 12.75 11.47 -2.39
CA LEU A 396 12.15 11.47 -3.73
C LEU A 396 12.90 12.40 -4.69
N GLN A 397 13.38 13.55 -4.21
CA GLN A 397 14.17 14.50 -5.02
C GLN A 397 15.50 13.88 -5.47
N SER A 398 16.21 13.16 -4.61
CA SER A 398 17.47 12.48 -4.96
C SER A 398 17.27 11.30 -5.91
N GLN A 399 16.10 10.65 -5.87
CA GLN A 399 15.66 9.63 -6.83
C GLN A 399 15.12 10.20 -8.15
N GLY A 400 15.03 11.53 -8.30
CA GLY A 400 14.55 12.21 -9.51
C GLY A 400 13.04 12.45 -9.59
N ASP A 401 12.24 12.04 -8.61
CA ASP A 401 10.81 12.39 -8.53
C ASP A 401 10.63 13.81 -7.95
N THR A 402 11.04 14.80 -8.75
CA THR A 402 10.93 16.23 -8.40
C THR A 402 9.48 16.71 -8.29
N ALA A 403 8.51 15.92 -8.77
CA ALA A 403 7.09 16.23 -8.67
C ALA A 403 6.51 15.72 -7.34
N GLY A 404 6.89 14.51 -6.90
CA GLY A 404 6.58 13.96 -5.59
C GLY A 404 7.21 14.76 -4.46
N ALA A 405 8.50 15.11 -4.60
CA ALA A 405 9.22 15.97 -3.65
C ALA A 405 8.49 17.30 -3.41
N ARG A 406 8.15 18.04 -4.49
CA ARG A 406 7.42 19.32 -4.40
C ARG A 406 6.04 19.19 -3.76
N ARG A 407 5.31 18.08 -3.99
CA ARG A 407 4.00 17.84 -3.34
C ARG A 407 4.14 17.64 -1.82
N LEU A 408 5.17 16.92 -1.38
CA LEU A 408 5.43 16.69 0.04
C LEU A 408 5.95 17.95 0.75
N GLN A 409 6.86 18.70 0.13
CA GLN A 409 7.31 20.02 0.61
C GLN A 409 6.13 20.99 0.77
N ALA A 410 5.22 21.06 -0.23
CA ALA A 410 4.03 21.88 -0.14
C ALA A 410 3.03 21.42 0.95
N ARG A 411 3.10 20.16 1.38
CA ARG A 411 2.31 19.62 2.50
C ARG A 411 2.95 19.97 3.85
N ALA A 412 4.26 19.83 3.99
CA ALA A 412 5.01 20.25 5.18
C ALA A 412 4.82 21.75 5.46
N ALA A 413 5.05 22.59 4.45
CA ALA A 413 4.91 24.05 4.56
C ALA A 413 3.47 24.54 4.86
N ARG A 414 2.44 23.70 4.68
CA ARG A 414 1.07 24.00 5.14
C ARG A 414 0.86 23.62 6.61
N SER A 415 1.45 22.50 7.04
CA SER A 415 1.40 22.05 8.44
C SER A 415 2.11 23.04 9.37
N GLU A 416 3.27 23.55 8.99
CA GLU A 416 4.02 24.56 9.74
C GLU A 416 3.20 25.85 9.92
N ARG A 417 2.55 26.34 8.85
CA ARG A 417 1.70 27.54 8.90
C ARG A 417 0.46 27.38 9.76
N ALA A 418 -0.11 26.17 9.82
CA ALA A 418 -1.23 25.86 10.70
C ALA A 418 -0.77 25.90 12.17
N ALA A 419 0.30 25.20 12.52
CA ALA A 419 0.87 25.17 13.87
C ALA A 419 1.32 26.57 14.36
N ASP A 420 1.88 27.41 13.47
CA ASP A 420 2.25 28.80 13.78
C ASP A 420 1.03 29.72 14.01
N SER A 421 -0.14 29.37 13.46
CA SER A 421 -1.39 30.11 13.68
C SER A 421 -2.07 29.70 14.99
N GLU A 422 -1.96 28.43 15.39
CA GLU A 422 -2.47 27.90 16.66
C GLU A 422 -1.61 28.33 17.86
N ARG A 423 -0.30 28.59 17.67
CA ARG A 423 0.59 29.13 18.71
C ARG A 423 0.50 30.65 18.92
N LYS A 424 -0.34 31.35 18.16
CA LYS A 424 -0.53 32.81 18.22
C LYS A 424 -1.94 33.23 18.66
N GLN A 425 -2.75 32.26 19.06
CA GLN A 425 -4.01 32.45 19.80
C GLN A 425 -3.79 32.08 21.26
#